data_AF-A0AAV5ZKL2-F1
#
_entry.id   AF-A0AAV5ZKL2-F1
#
_cell.length_a   1.000
_cell.length_b   1.000
_cell.length_c   1.000
_cell.angle_alpha   90.00
_cell.angle_beta   90.00
_cell.angle_gamma   90.00
#
_symmetry.space_group_name_H-M   'P 1'
#
loop_
_entity.id
_entity.type
_entity.pdbx_description
1 polymer ?
#
loop_
_entity_poly.entity_id
_entity_poly.type
_entity_poly.pdbx_seq_one_letter_code
_entity_poly.pdbx_strand_id
1 'polypeptide(L)' 'MAASDEPRGTRTIPDRPAHVCAHPNRHEFYSWRSYEAAVVDRDAMANNPHYARLYVSEVYRGTLGGWAWTVCWQCGRQP' A
#
# COMPACT_ATOMS: atom_id res chain seq x y z
N MET A 1 5.06 -24.54 -27.96
CA MET A 1 5.18 -23.30 -27.16
C MET A 1 4.01 -23.28 -26.20
N ALA A 2 4.19 -23.80 -24.99
CA ALA A 2 3.14 -23.82 -23.98
C ALA A 2 3.09 -22.43 -23.32
N ALA A 3 1.95 -21.76 -23.44
CA ALA A 3 1.66 -20.59 -22.63
C ALA A 3 1.50 -21.07 -21.19
N SER A 4 2.43 -20.69 -20.32
CA SER A 4 2.27 -20.90 -18.89
C SER A 4 1.10 -20.05 -18.41
N ASP A 5 -0.03 -20.71 -18.21
CA ASP A 5 -1.15 -20.21 -17.41
C ASP A 5 -0.66 -20.20 -15.96
N GLU A 6 0.10 -19.17 -15.59
CA GLU A 6 0.39 -18.92 -14.18
C GLU A 6 -0.96 -18.67 -13.48
N PRO A 7 -1.23 -19.35 -12.36
CA PRO A 7 -2.47 -19.11 -11.64
C PRO A 7 -2.49 -17.62 -11.30
N ARG A 8 -3.47 -16.91 -11.87
CA ARG A 8 -3.83 -15.54 -11.51
C ARG A 8 -4.22 -15.60 -10.04
N GLY A 9 -3.20 -15.53 -9.19
CA GLY A 9 -3.31 -15.84 -7.78
C GLY A 9 -4.46 -15.03 -7.23
N THR A 10 -5.33 -15.70 -6.48
CA THR A 10 -6.28 -15.05 -5.59
C THR A 10 -5.44 -14.22 -4.63
N ARG A 11 -5.06 -13.00 -5.04
CA ARG A 11 -4.48 -12.00 -4.16
C ARG A 11 -5.62 -11.69 -3.22
N THR A 12 -5.67 -12.38 -2.10
CA THR A 12 -6.53 -12.02 -0.99
C THR A 12 -6.11 -10.61 -0.62
N ILE A 13 -6.86 -9.61 -1.10
CA ILE A 13 -6.51 -8.22 -0.88
C ILE A 13 -6.68 -7.99 0.63
N PRO A 14 -5.63 -7.57 1.34
CA PRO A 14 -5.71 -7.46 2.78
C PRO A 14 -6.76 -6.40 3.16
N ASP A 15 -7.69 -6.75 4.05
CA ASP A 15 -8.65 -5.80 4.61
C ASP A 15 -7.97 -4.78 5.53
N ARG A 16 -6.76 -5.11 6.03
CA ARG A 16 -5.92 -4.27 6.87
C ARG A 16 -4.44 -4.53 6.57
N PRO A 17 -3.56 -3.52 6.67
CA PRO A 17 -2.14 -3.73 6.42
C PRO A 17 -1.53 -4.59 7.55
N ALA A 18 -0.52 -5.40 7.21
CA ALA A 18 0.12 -6.32 8.14
C ALA A 18 0.75 -5.62 9.37
N HIS A 19 1.23 -4.40 9.16
CA HIS A 19 1.72 -3.53 10.22
C HIS A 19 0.88 -2.25 10.22
N VAL A 20 0.42 -1.79 11.37
CA VAL A 20 -0.22 -0.47 11.53
C VAL A 20 0.56 0.26 12.61
N CYS A 21 1.20 1.38 12.27
CA CYS A 21 1.84 2.21 13.28
C CYS A 21 0.80 3.02 14.08
N ALA A 22 1.05 3.21 15.38
CA ALA A 22 0.19 3.95 16.28
C ALA A 22 0.54 5.45 16.40
N HIS A 23 1.47 5.95 15.58
CA HIS A 23 1.90 7.34 15.64
C HIS A 23 0.78 8.31 15.20
N PRO A 24 0.65 9.47 15.86
CA PRO A 24 -0.41 10.44 15.56
C PRO A 24 -0.26 11.05 14.16
N ASN A 25 0.97 11.09 13.63
CA ASN A 25 1.27 11.63 12.30
C ASN A 25 1.18 10.58 11.18
N ARG A 26 0.42 9.49 11.39
CA ARG A 26 0.09 8.55 10.32
C ARG A 26 -0.92 9.22 9.39
N HIS A 27 -0.56 9.35 8.11
CA HIS A 27 -1.48 9.84 7.09
C HIS A 27 -1.99 8.69 6.24
N GLU A 28 -3.29 8.67 5.97
CA GLU A 28 -3.94 7.69 5.12
C GLU A 28 -4.28 8.33 3.78
N PHE A 29 -3.85 7.70 2.69
CA PHE A 29 -4.12 8.10 1.32
C PHE A 29 -5.15 7.16 0.71
N TYR A 30 -6.07 7.72 -0.08
CA TYR A 30 -7.15 6.98 -0.72
C TYR A 30 -7.03 7.01 -2.24
N SER A 31 -7.34 5.89 -2.87
CA SER A 31 -7.54 5.76 -4.31
C SER A 31 -8.89 5.08 -4.57
N TRP A 32 -9.75 5.80 -5.28
CA TRP A 32 -11.10 5.36 -5.62
C TRP A 32 -11.18 4.67 -7.00
N ARG A 33 -10.05 4.58 -7.71
CA ARG A 33 -10.00 4.11 -9.10
C ARG A 33 -9.97 2.59 -9.17
N SER A 34 -8.92 1.97 -8.64
CA SER A 34 -8.77 0.51 -8.52
C SER A 34 -7.67 0.15 -7.52
N TYR A 35 -7.54 -1.13 -7.18
CA TYR A 35 -6.48 -1.62 -6.28
C TYR A 35 -5.10 -1.40 -6.92
N GLU A 36 -4.98 -1.70 -8.22
CA GLU A 36 -3.75 -1.56 -8.99
C GLU A 36 -3.29 -0.10 -9.06
N ALA A 37 -4.23 0.84 -9.26
CA ALA A 37 -3.91 2.27 -9.22
C ALA A 37 -3.38 2.67 -7.84
N ALA A 38 -4.00 2.20 -6.77
CA ALA A 38 -3.53 2.45 -5.41
C ALA A 38 -2.11 1.89 -5.16
N VAL A 39 -1.80 0.70 -5.70
CA VAL A 39 -0.46 0.11 -5.61
C VAL A 39 0.56 0.96 -6.35
N VAL A 40 0.24 1.41 -7.57
CA VAL A 40 1.11 2.31 -8.35
C VAL A 40 1.36 3.63 -7.61
N ASP A 41 0.32 4.25 -7.06
CA ASP A 41 0.43 5.51 -6.31
C ASP A 41 1.29 5.32 -5.04
N ARG A 42 1.06 4.23 -4.31
CA ARG A 42 1.82 3.84 -3.11
C ARG A 42 3.29 3.61 -3.45
N ASP A 43 3.58 2.87 -4.51
CA ASP A 43 4.96 2.54 -4.92
C ASP A 43 5.68 3.76 -5.49
N ALA A 44 4.98 4.63 -6.23
CA ALA A 44 5.54 5.91 -6.67
C ALA A 44 5.97 6.76 -5.48
N MET A 45 5.17 6.80 -4.40
CA MET A 45 5.56 7.49 -3.17
C MET A 45 6.69 6.79 -2.43
N ALA A 46 6.64 5.46 -2.29
CA ALA A 46 7.69 4.69 -1.62
C ALA A 46 9.05 4.75 -2.33
N ASN A 47 9.06 5.06 -3.62
CA ASN A 47 10.28 5.25 -4.42
C ASN A 47 10.72 6.72 -4.51
N ASN A 48 9.94 7.67 -4.02
CA ASN A 48 10.33 9.07 -3.99
C ASN A 48 11.43 9.27 -2.93
N PRO A 49 12.61 9.85 -3.26
CA PRO A 49 13.72 10.02 -2.32
C PRO A 49 13.37 10.71 -1.00
N HIS A 50 12.37 11.60 -1.01
CA HIS A 50 11.91 12.29 0.20
C HIS A 50 11.16 11.37 1.17
N TYR A 51 10.51 10.33 0.66
CA TYR A 51 9.64 9.42 1.40
C TYR A 51 10.20 7.99 1.49
N ALA A 52 11.25 7.66 0.74
CA ALA A 52 11.78 6.30 0.62
C ALA A 52 12.26 5.69 1.96
N ARG A 53 12.66 6.54 2.91
CA ARG A 53 13.08 6.15 4.27
C ARG A 53 11.92 5.97 5.25
N LEU A 54 10.73 6.41 4.87
CA LEU A 54 9.55 6.37 5.73
C LEU A 54 8.82 5.04 5.61
N TYR A 55 8.11 4.69 6.66
CA TYR A 55 7.14 3.60 6.60
C TYR A 55 6.05 3.94 5.60
N VAL A 56 5.78 2.98 4.71
CA VAL A 56 4.67 2.99 3.77
C VAL A 56 3.98 1.62 3.89
N SER A 57 2.68 1.62 4.17
CA SER A 57 1.93 0.36 4.31
C SER A 57 1.65 -0.29 2.96
N GLU A 58 1.22 -1.54 3.01
CA GLU A 58 0.52 -2.18 1.90
C GLU A 58 -0.79 -1.43 1.58
N VAL A 59 -1.35 -1.70 0.41
CA VAL A 59 -2.68 -1.22 0.04
C VAL A 59 -3.71 -2.15 0.66
N TYR A 60 -4.73 -1.57 1.28
CA TYR A 60 -5.82 -2.28 1.94
C TYR A 60 -7.17 -1.63 1.63
N ARG A 61 -8.27 -2.25 2.09
CA ARG A 61 -9.60 -1.67 1.98
C ARG A 61 -9.76 -0.46 2.90
N GLY A 62 -10.01 0.71 2.31
CA GLY A 62 -10.18 1.95 3.07
C GLY A 62 -11.43 1.93 3.95
N THR A 63 -11.37 2.57 5.11
CA THR A 63 -12.51 2.63 6.05
C THR A 63 -13.70 3.44 5.51
N LEU A 64 -13.43 4.39 4.61
CA LEU A 64 -14.43 5.17 3.89
C LEU A 64 -14.93 4.47 2.60
N GLY A 65 -14.42 3.27 2.29
CA GLY A 65 -14.53 2.63 0.99
C GLY A 65 -13.30 2.88 0.11
N GLY A 66 -13.28 2.26 -1.06
CA GLY A 66 -12.13 2.33 -1.98
C GLY A 66 -10.90 1.58 -1.47
N TRP A 67 -9.72 2.01 -1.92
CA TRP A 67 -8.43 1.45 -1.56
C TRP A 67 -7.59 2.50 -0.85
N ALA A 68 -6.91 2.10 0.22
CA ALA A 68 -6.12 3.00 1.04
C ALA A 68 -4.74 2.43 1.33
N TRP A 69 -3.81 3.32 1.66
CA TRP A 69 -2.50 2.99 2.20
C TRP A 69 -2.03 4.13 3.09
N THR A 70 -1.06 3.87 3.95
CA THR A 70 -0.61 4.85 4.95
C THR A 70 0.86 5.14 4.87
N VAL A 71 1.22 6.36 5.24
CA VAL A 71 2.59 6.81 5.47
C VAL A 71 2.73 7.27 6.91
N CYS A 72 3.89 7.02 7.49
CA CYS A 72 4.24 7.58 8.79
C CYS A 72 5.61 8.24 8.75
N TRP A 73 5.65 9.54 9.08
CA TRP A 73 6.86 10.35 9.11
C TRP A 73 7.77 10.03 10.30
N GLN A 74 7.26 9.31 11.30
CA GLN A 74 8.00 8.92 12.50
C GLN A 74 8.49 7.47 12.46
N CYS A 75 7.98 6.65 11.55
CA CYS A 75 8.46 5.28 11.36
C CYS A 75 9.43 5.22 10.19
N GLY A 76 10.57 4.59 10.40
CA GLY A 76 11.45 4.17 9.31
C GLY A 76 10.83 3.03 8.51
N ARG A 77 11.22 2.90 7.24
CA ARG A 77 10.92 1.71 6.44
C ARG A 77 11.61 0.50 7.10
N GLN A 78 10.84 -0.55 7.41
CA GLN A 78 11.43 -1.81 7.83
C GLN A 78 12.10 -2.49 6.61
N PRO A 79 13.28 -3.10 6.79
CA PRO A 79 13.99 -3.80 5.73
C PRO A 79 13.23 -5.04 5.23
#